data_AF-A0A505DG66-F1
#
_entry.id   AF-A0A505DG66-F1
#
_cell.length_a   1.000
_cell.length_b   1.000
_cell.length_c   1.000
_cell.angle_alpha   90.00
_cell.angle_beta   90.00
_cell.angle_gamma   90.00
#
_symmetry.space_group_name_H-M   'P 1'
#
loop_
_entity.id
_entity.type
_entity.pdbx_description
1 polymer ?
#
loop_
_entity_poly.entity_id
_entity_poly.type
_entity_poly.pdbx_seq_one_letter_code
_entity_poly.pdbx_strand_id
1 'polypeptide(L)'
;MSPIRPSADTGGEAGATPVAATPAAATPAAATRVTAAGGGRAAVVLVLVALAALIPLLGPSTALRGTGEAAAPGVGGIALLRAVLFAAVCVSAGELFAARLARRVPGAPLEDAPRSWAPVAAAAGFVAALGLASVVATGNLLPRRLSDMDIGGLYQTRDGMLALLVVNAFVVAGLCALSRRPATQVWPLAAVAVAEALRAHPATEDSPLIGSGLTLVHVTCAALWVGGLLHVLRMLRRWRATAPGEGIAVLGLYARVAALLFAAITVTGVCSTLRRMPAGSVLEQLTTTAYGRTLLAKVLLVVAVAALALCARRRLRRSSDPLTAYSPARAEVVFLGTVVALSAALTALPVPIRW
;
A
#
# COMPACT_ATOMS: atom_id res chain seq x y z
N MET A 1 19.37 57.24 55.96
CA MET A 1 18.87 57.42 54.57
C MET A 1 17.44 57.94 54.65
N SER A 2 17.19 59.03 53.92
CA SER A 2 15.91 59.71 53.62
C SER A 2 15.10 60.37 54.75
N PRO A 3 14.87 61.69 54.63
CA PRO A 3 13.72 62.37 55.19
C PRO A 3 12.74 62.86 54.08
N ILE A 4 11.59 63.38 54.53
CA ILE A 4 10.66 64.33 53.84
C ILE A 4 9.46 63.73 53.06
N ARG A 5 8.26 63.95 53.63
CA ARG A 5 6.93 64.19 52.98
C ARG A 5 6.88 65.67 52.51
N PRO A 6 6.07 66.15 51.53
CA PRO A 6 4.61 66.00 51.52
C PRO A 6 3.88 66.08 50.14
N SER A 7 2.55 66.03 50.22
CA SER A 7 1.50 66.14 49.20
C SER A 7 1.10 67.59 48.84
N ALA A 8 0.76 67.82 47.57
CA ALA A 8 -0.18 68.83 47.01
C ALA A 8 -0.57 68.31 45.60
N ASP A 9 -1.80 67.99 45.23
CA ASP A 9 -3.11 68.69 45.18
C ASP A 9 -3.36 69.45 43.86
N THR A 10 -4.60 69.31 43.36
CA THR A 10 -5.27 70.01 42.24
C THR A 10 -4.74 69.71 40.82
N GLY A 11 -5.53 69.52 39.76
CA GLY A 11 -6.93 69.80 39.46
C GLY A 11 -7.00 70.14 37.96
N GLY A 12 -8.12 69.87 37.28
CA GLY A 12 -8.41 70.47 35.96
C GLY A 12 -8.67 69.50 34.81
N GLU A 13 -9.94 69.16 34.66
CA GLU A 13 -10.54 68.65 33.43
C GLU A 13 -10.37 69.65 32.26
N ALA A 14 -10.06 69.15 31.07
CA ALA A 14 -10.42 69.80 29.81
C ALA A 14 -10.53 68.79 28.66
N GLY A 15 -11.77 68.39 28.35
CA GLY A 15 -12.29 68.32 26.99
C GLY A 15 -11.74 67.26 26.02
N ALA A 16 -12.44 66.14 25.89
CA ALA A 16 -12.69 65.52 24.59
C ALA A 16 -13.91 64.59 24.66
N THR A 17 -15.08 65.09 24.23
CA THR A 17 -16.24 64.30 23.83
C THR A 17 -15.96 63.47 22.56
N PRO A 18 -16.75 62.43 22.29
CA PRO A 18 -16.30 61.20 21.67
C PRO A 18 -16.42 61.21 20.15
N VAL A 19 -15.40 60.70 19.45
CA VAL A 19 -15.57 60.27 18.05
C VAL A 19 -16.11 58.85 18.08
N ALA A 20 -17.26 58.67 17.45
CA ALA A 20 -18.01 57.43 17.36
C ALA A 20 -17.13 56.25 16.93
N ALA A 21 -17.09 55.22 17.77
CA ALA A 21 -16.55 53.93 17.42
C ALA A 21 -17.51 53.25 16.43
N THR A 22 -17.15 53.26 15.15
CA THR A 22 -17.73 52.34 14.16
C THR A 22 -17.29 50.92 14.56
N PRO A 23 -18.21 49.96 14.79
CA PRO A 23 -17.80 48.58 15.00
C PRO A 23 -17.25 48.06 13.67
N ALA A 24 -15.94 47.87 13.60
CA ALA A 24 -15.32 47.11 12.52
C ALA A 24 -15.97 45.72 12.53
N ALA A 25 -16.82 45.47 11.53
CA ALA A 25 -17.42 44.18 11.27
C ALA A 25 -16.31 43.13 11.24
N ALA A 26 -16.31 42.25 12.23
CA ALA A 26 -15.46 41.07 12.24
C ALA A 26 -15.82 40.22 11.01
N THR A 27 -14.98 40.30 9.98
CA THR A 27 -15.12 39.53 8.75
C THR A 27 -15.18 38.03 9.10
N PRO A 28 -16.28 37.30 8.84
CA PRO A 28 -16.36 35.86 9.14
C PRO A 28 -15.61 34.98 8.13
N ALA A 29 -14.81 35.56 7.25
CA ALA A 29 -14.23 34.90 6.07
C ALA A 29 -13.01 34.00 6.35
N ALA A 30 -12.51 33.94 7.59
CA ALA A 30 -11.36 33.11 7.95
C ALA A 30 -11.77 31.69 8.39
N ALA A 31 -13.00 31.48 8.89
CA ALA A 31 -13.43 30.20 9.42
C ALA A 31 -13.90 29.20 8.33
N THR A 32 -14.33 29.69 7.16
CA THR A 32 -14.90 28.87 6.07
C THR A 32 -13.86 28.30 5.10
N ARG A 33 -12.59 28.74 5.13
CA ARG A 33 -11.56 28.24 4.21
C ARG A 33 -10.89 26.93 4.66
N VAL A 34 -11.01 26.57 5.94
CA VAL A 34 -10.37 25.36 6.48
C VAL A 34 -11.16 24.08 6.18
N THR A 35 -12.49 24.17 6.04
CA THR A 35 -13.37 23.01 5.76
C THR A 35 -13.35 22.60 4.28
N ALA A 36 -13.27 23.56 3.35
CA ALA A 36 -13.25 23.28 1.91
C ALA A 36 -11.98 22.52 1.45
N ALA A 37 -10.83 22.79 2.06
CA ALA A 37 -9.57 22.12 1.74
C ALA A 37 -9.52 20.64 2.18
N GLY A 38 -10.31 20.26 3.19
CA GLY A 38 -10.43 18.88 3.67
C GLY A 38 -11.28 18.01 2.75
N GLY A 39 -12.43 18.55 2.29
CA GLY A 39 -13.35 17.84 1.39
C GLY A 39 -12.71 17.47 0.04
N GLY A 40 -11.98 18.40 -0.57
CA GLY A 40 -11.28 18.14 -1.83
C GLY A 40 -10.20 17.05 -1.71
N ARG A 41 -9.50 16.96 -0.58
CA ARG A 41 -8.50 15.91 -0.34
C ARG A 41 -9.15 14.55 -0.12
N ALA A 42 -10.24 14.49 0.65
CA ALA A 42 -10.99 13.26 0.85
C ALA A 42 -11.59 12.75 -0.47
N ALA A 43 -12.17 13.64 -1.28
CA ALA A 43 -12.70 13.30 -2.59
C ALA A 43 -11.62 12.74 -3.53
N VAL A 44 -10.44 13.37 -3.59
CA VAL A 44 -9.31 12.85 -4.40
C VAL A 44 -8.85 11.48 -3.92
N VAL A 45 -8.76 11.24 -2.60
CA VAL A 45 -8.41 9.91 -2.08
C VAL A 45 -9.48 8.88 -2.45
N LEU A 46 -10.76 9.22 -2.31
CA LEU A 46 -11.87 8.34 -2.68
C LEU A 46 -11.85 8.00 -4.17
N VAL A 47 -11.60 8.99 -5.04
CA VAL A 47 -11.46 8.76 -6.49
C VAL A 47 -10.26 7.85 -6.79
N LEU A 48 -9.11 8.07 -6.15
CA LEU A 48 -7.94 7.21 -6.36
C LEU A 48 -8.17 5.78 -5.85
N VAL A 49 -8.85 5.61 -4.71
CA VAL A 49 -9.23 4.29 -4.19
C VAL A 49 -10.23 3.62 -5.12
N ALA A 50 -11.23 4.35 -5.62
CA ALA A 50 -12.20 3.83 -6.58
C ALA A 50 -11.51 3.39 -7.88
N LEU A 51 -10.63 4.23 -8.45
CA LEU A 51 -9.83 3.90 -9.63
C LEU A 51 -8.94 2.66 -9.40
N ALA A 52 -8.29 2.57 -8.23
CA ALA A 52 -7.48 1.41 -7.87
C ALA A 52 -8.33 0.13 -7.73
N ALA A 53 -9.57 0.24 -7.25
CA ALA A 53 -10.51 -0.88 -7.13
C ALA A 53 -11.12 -1.31 -8.47
N LEU A 54 -11.24 -0.40 -9.45
CA LEU A 54 -11.71 -0.73 -10.80
C LEU A 54 -10.76 -1.69 -11.53
N ILE A 55 -9.45 -1.60 -11.27
CA ILE A 55 -8.46 -2.48 -11.88
C ILE A 55 -8.72 -3.96 -11.56
N PRO A 56 -8.82 -4.40 -10.29
CA PRO A 56 -9.14 -5.79 -10.00
C PRO A 56 -10.59 -6.16 -10.32
N LEU A 57 -11.55 -5.24 -10.23
CA LEU A 57 -12.96 -5.52 -10.54
C LEU A 57 -13.19 -5.77 -12.03
N LEU A 58 -12.64 -4.91 -12.89
CA LEU A 58 -12.89 -4.93 -14.33
C LEU A 58 -11.72 -5.55 -15.10
N GLY A 59 -10.49 -5.44 -14.60
CA GLY A 59 -9.27 -5.93 -15.24
C GLY A 59 -9.38 -7.36 -15.76
N PRO A 60 -9.80 -8.34 -14.94
CA PRO A 60 -9.95 -9.72 -15.42
C PRO A 60 -10.94 -9.85 -16.59
N SER A 61 -12.11 -9.21 -16.49
CA SER A 61 -13.10 -9.23 -17.57
C SER A 61 -12.57 -8.55 -18.84
N THR A 62 -11.81 -7.46 -18.70
CA THR A 62 -11.19 -6.79 -19.85
C THR A 62 -10.09 -7.63 -20.49
N ALA A 63 -9.30 -8.33 -19.68
CA ALA A 63 -8.23 -9.20 -20.11
C ALA A 63 -8.72 -10.51 -20.73
N LEU A 64 -9.95 -10.93 -20.49
CA LEU A 64 -10.55 -12.12 -21.12
C LEU A 64 -11.25 -11.80 -22.45
N ARG A 65 -11.55 -10.52 -22.74
CA ARG A 65 -12.24 -10.14 -23.98
C ARG A 65 -11.43 -10.51 -25.22
N GLY A 66 -12.05 -11.30 -26.09
CA GLY A 66 -11.47 -11.71 -27.38
C GLY A 66 -10.41 -12.81 -27.29
N THR A 67 -10.17 -13.44 -26.13
CA THR A 67 -9.20 -14.56 -26.02
C THR A 67 -9.86 -15.93 -26.17
N GLY A 68 -11.19 -16.02 -26.03
CA GLY A 68 -11.91 -17.30 -25.99
C GLY A 68 -11.77 -18.06 -24.67
N GLU A 69 -11.04 -17.53 -23.69
CA GLU A 69 -10.85 -18.16 -22.37
C GLU A 69 -12.07 -17.95 -21.48
N ALA A 70 -12.47 -19.01 -20.77
CA ALA A 70 -13.61 -18.96 -19.86
C ALA A 70 -13.28 -18.15 -18.59
N ALA A 71 -14.17 -17.21 -18.25
CA ALA A 71 -14.07 -16.48 -16.98
C ALA A 71 -14.48 -17.38 -15.81
N ALA A 72 -13.63 -17.47 -14.79
CA ALA A 72 -14.04 -18.07 -13.52
C ALA A 72 -15.20 -17.26 -12.91
N PRO A 73 -16.23 -17.92 -12.33
CA PRO A 73 -17.31 -17.21 -11.64
C PRO A 73 -16.76 -16.28 -10.55
N GLY A 74 -17.25 -15.02 -10.52
CA GLY A 74 -16.85 -14.06 -9.48
C GLY A 74 -15.42 -13.52 -9.58
N VAL A 75 -14.72 -13.72 -10.70
CA VAL A 75 -13.31 -13.34 -10.90
C VAL A 75 -12.96 -11.91 -10.45
N GLY A 76 -13.83 -10.92 -10.73
CA GLY A 76 -13.59 -9.53 -10.33
C GLY A 76 -13.66 -9.31 -8.82
N GLY A 77 -14.59 -9.97 -8.13
CA GLY A 77 -14.72 -9.91 -6.68
C GLY A 77 -13.53 -10.58 -5.98
N ILE A 78 -13.11 -11.75 -6.48
CA ILE A 78 -11.93 -12.47 -5.98
C ILE A 78 -10.66 -11.63 -6.17
N ALA A 79 -10.48 -11.03 -7.35
CA ALA A 79 -9.36 -10.14 -7.63
C ALA A 79 -9.34 -8.92 -6.69
N LEU A 80 -10.51 -8.33 -6.39
CA LEU A 80 -10.62 -7.20 -5.48
C LEU A 80 -10.22 -7.59 -4.05
N LEU A 81 -10.74 -8.70 -3.54
CA LEU A 81 -10.38 -9.21 -2.21
C LEU A 81 -8.89 -9.50 -2.12
N ARG A 82 -8.30 -10.13 -3.15
CA ARG A 82 -6.85 -10.35 -3.21
C ARG A 82 -6.06 -9.03 -3.24
N ALA A 83 -6.54 -8.01 -3.94
CA ALA A 83 -5.89 -6.69 -3.96
C ALA A 83 -5.88 -6.05 -2.57
N VAL A 84 -7.00 -6.11 -1.85
CA VAL A 84 -7.11 -5.61 -0.46
C VAL A 84 -6.17 -6.39 0.46
N LEU A 85 -6.14 -7.72 0.35
CA LEU A 85 -5.26 -8.58 1.13
C LEU A 85 -3.78 -8.22 0.92
N PHE A 86 -3.32 -8.13 -0.33
CA PHE A 86 -1.92 -7.79 -0.62
C PHE A 86 -1.59 -6.35 -0.22
N ALA A 87 -2.52 -5.40 -0.36
CA ALA A 87 -2.34 -4.04 0.11
C ALA A 87 -2.18 -3.99 1.65
N ALA A 88 -2.96 -4.77 2.39
CA ALA A 88 -2.81 -4.90 3.84
C ALA A 88 -1.43 -5.42 4.25
N VAL A 89 -0.93 -6.46 3.55
CA VAL A 89 0.44 -6.97 3.76
C VAL A 89 1.48 -5.90 3.43
N CYS A 90 1.35 -5.18 2.31
CA CYS A 90 2.27 -4.12 1.94
C CYS A 90 2.34 -3.02 3.01
N VAL A 91 1.19 -2.52 3.47
CA VAL A 91 1.13 -1.44 4.48
C VAL A 91 1.82 -1.88 5.78
N SER A 92 1.46 -3.06 6.30
CA SER A 92 2.01 -3.55 7.57
C SER A 92 3.49 -3.92 7.47
N ALA A 93 3.90 -4.66 6.43
CA ALA A 93 5.31 -5.01 6.24
C ALA A 93 6.19 -3.78 5.96
N GLY A 94 5.66 -2.84 5.19
CA GLY A 94 6.31 -1.58 4.86
C GLY A 94 6.59 -0.70 6.07
N GLU A 95 5.63 -0.61 6.98
CA GLU A 95 5.79 0.11 8.25
C GLU A 95 6.90 -0.50 9.11
N LEU A 96 6.89 -1.81 9.31
CA LEU A 96 7.96 -2.51 10.06
C LEU A 96 9.34 -2.32 9.43
N PHE A 97 9.40 -2.41 8.09
CA PHE A 97 10.64 -2.29 7.33
C PHE A 97 11.20 -0.87 7.37
N ALA A 98 10.37 0.14 7.09
CA ALA A 98 10.78 1.54 7.12
C ALA A 98 11.16 1.99 8.54
N ALA A 99 10.44 1.57 9.58
CA ALA A 99 10.80 1.83 10.97
C ALA A 99 12.15 1.21 11.36
N ARG A 100 12.49 0.03 10.81
CA ARG A 100 13.84 -0.56 10.97
C ARG A 100 14.92 0.25 10.27
N LEU A 101 14.65 0.78 9.08
CA LEU A 101 15.59 1.65 8.37
C LEU A 101 15.80 2.98 9.10
N ALA A 102 14.73 3.58 9.61
CA ALA A 102 14.76 4.83 10.36
C ALA A 102 15.64 4.74 11.62
N ARG A 103 15.59 3.62 12.34
CA ARG A 103 16.45 3.36 13.50
C ARG A 103 17.95 3.27 13.17
N ARG A 104 18.32 3.08 11.89
CA ARG A 104 19.72 3.08 11.45
C ARG A 104 20.23 4.48 11.13
N VAL A 105 19.37 5.50 11.11
CA VAL A 105 19.76 6.89 10.88
C VAL A 105 19.97 7.55 12.24
N PRO A 106 21.21 8.00 12.55
CA PRO A 106 21.48 8.75 13.77
C PRO A 106 20.64 10.03 13.82
N GLY A 107 20.08 10.35 14.99
CA GLY A 107 19.28 11.58 15.19
C GLY A 107 17.87 11.55 14.62
N ALA A 108 17.42 10.43 14.02
CA ALA A 108 16.06 10.31 13.50
C ALA A 108 15.00 10.54 14.60
N PRO A 109 14.02 11.45 14.41
CA PRO A 109 13.01 11.76 15.42
C PRO A 109 11.93 10.67 15.41
N LEU A 110 12.24 9.51 16.01
CA LEU A 110 11.35 8.34 16.04
C LEU A 110 10.05 8.60 16.82
N GLU A 111 10.05 9.56 17.74
CA GLU A 111 8.87 10.00 18.49
C GLU A 111 7.88 10.75 17.59
N ASP A 112 8.38 11.45 16.56
CA ASP A 112 7.59 12.15 15.54
C ASP A 112 7.22 11.24 14.35
N ALA A 113 7.23 9.92 14.53
CA ALA A 113 6.85 8.98 13.49
C ALA A 113 5.37 9.16 13.06
N PRO A 114 5.04 8.92 11.79
CA PRO A 114 3.66 8.98 11.33
C PRO A 114 2.79 7.93 12.05
N ARG A 115 1.52 8.28 12.33
CA ARG A 115 0.54 7.36 12.94
C ARG A 115 0.50 6.01 12.22
N SER A 116 0.54 4.91 12.98
CA SER A 116 0.48 3.55 12.44
C SER A 116 -0.79 3.34 11.61
N TRP A 117 -0.63 2.72 10.43
CA TRP A 117 -1.79 2.21 9.66
C TRP A 117 -1.94 0.70 9.80
N ALA A 118 -1.04 0.03 10.52
CA ALA A 118 -1.02 -1.42 10.65
C ALA A 118 -2.32 -2.01 11.25
N PRO A 119 -2.99 -1.42 12.27
CA PRO A 119 -4.26 -1.96 12.77
C PRO A 119 -5.39 -1.91 11.72
N VAL A 120 -5.52 -0.78 11.01
CA VAL A 120 -6.54 -0.62 9.97
C VAL A 120 -6.25 -1.53 8.78
N ALA A 121 -4.97 -1.66 8.40
CA ALA A 121 -4.54 -2.59 7.37
C ALA A 121 -4.84 -4.06 7.77
N ALA A 122 -4.55 -4.44 9.01
CA ALA A 122 -4.86 -5.77 9.52
C ALA A 122 -6.37 -6.06 9.51
N ALA A 123 -7.21 -5.10 9.89
CA ALA A 123 -8.66 -5.23 9.81
C ALA A 123 -9.16 -5.39 8.37
N ALA A 124 -8.65 -4.58 7.44
CA ALA A 124 -8.98 -4.70 6.01
C ALA A 124 -8.53 -6.05 5.44
N GLY A 125 -7.33 -6.51 5.78
CA GLY A 125 -6.79 -7.82 5.40
C GLY A 125 -7.61 -8.98 5.98
N PHE A 126 -8.06 -8.87 7.23
CA PHE A 126 -8.95 -9.84 7.87
C PHE A 126 -10.30 -9.95 7.13
N VAL A 127 -10.94 -8.83 6.83
CA VAL A 127 -12.21 -8.81 6.07
C VAL A 127 -12.03 -9.42 4.68
N ALA A 128 -10.94 -9.07 3.99
CA ALA A 128 -10.62 -9.64 2.69
C ALA A 128 -10.35 -11.15 2.75
N ALA A 129 -9.63 -11.60 3.78
CA ALA A 129 -9.35 -13.01 4.01
C ALA A 129 -10.62 -13.81 4.34
N LEU A 130 -11.54 -13.26 5.13
CA LEU A 130 -12.85 -13.86 5.38
C LEU A 130 -13.68 -13.98 4.10
N GLY A 131 -13.68 -12.93 3.27
CA GLY A 131 -14.32 -12.97 1.95
C GLY A 131 -13.74 -14.10 1.09
N LEU A 132 -12.41 -14.21 1.02
CA LEU A 132 -11.75 -15.28 0.26
C LEU A 132 -12.02 -16.67 0.85
N ALA A 133 -12.06 -16.82 2.17
CA ALA A 133 -12.40 -18.08 2.82
C ALA A 133 -13.85 -18.50 2.52
N SER A 134 -14.79 -17.55 2.47
CA SER A 134 -16.19 -17.83 2.09
C SER A 134 -16.32 -18.28 0.62
N VAL A 135 -15.47 -17.76 -0.27
CA VAL A 135 -15.40 -18.20 -1.67
C VAL A 135 -14.88 -19.64 -1.75
N VAL A 136 -13.85 -19.98 -0.96
CA VAL A 136 -13.34 -21.36 -0.90
C VAL A 136 -14.40 -22.32 -0.34
N ALA A 137 -15.12 -21.90 0.71
CA ALA A 137 -16.19 -22.69 1.35
C ALA A 137 -17.40 -22.97 0.44
N THR A 138 -17.53 -22.25 -0.69
CA THR A 138 -18.60 -22.42 -1.67
C THR A 138 -18.12 -23.03 -2.99
N GLY A 139 -16.94 -23.67 -2.98
CA GLY A 139 -16.37 -24.31 -4.17
C GLY A 139 -15.85 -23.32 -5.21
N ASN A 140 -15.27 -22.19 -4.77
CA ASN A 140 -14.79 -21.08 -5.60
C ASN A 140 -15.90 -20.28 -6.32
N LEU A 141 -17.09 -20.25 -5.75
CA LEU A 141 -18.19 -19.37 -6.18
C LEU A 141 -18.35 -18.19 -5.22
N LEU A 142 -19.09 -17.16 -5.63
CA LEU A 142 -19.50 -16.11 -4.70
C LEU A 142 -20.72 -16.60 -3.89
N PRO A 143 -20.65 -16.66 -2.56
CA PRO A 143 -21.78 -17.11 -1.74
C PRO A 143 -22.99 -16.19 -1.96
N ARG A 144 -24.15 -16.78 -2.25
CA ARG A 144 -25.43 -16.05 -2.37
C ARG A 144 -26.28 -16.19 -1.11
N ARG A 145 -26.12 -17.30 -0.36
CA ARG A 145 -26.78 -17.57 0.91
C ARG A 145 -25.81 -18.22 1.90
N LEU A 146 -26.05 -18.06 3.20
CA LEU A 146 -25.23 -18.66 4.24
C LEU A 146 -25.32 -20.19 4.26
N SER A 147 -26.45 -20.75 3.81
CA SER A 147 -26.69 -22.20 3.68
C SER A 147 -25.81 -22.87 2.64
N ASP A 148 -25.19 -22.10 1.74
CA ASP A 148 -24.39 -22.63 0.64
C ASP A 148 -22.93 -22.88 1.09
N MET A 149 -22.55 -22.47 2.30
CA MET A 149 -21.19 -22.55 2.82
C MET A 149 -20.93 -23.89 3.50
N ASP A 150 -20.02 -24.68 2.93
CA ASP A 150 -19.50 -25.88 3.58
C ASP A 150 -18.31 -25.52 4.49
N ILE A 151 -18.64 -25.11 5.72
CA ILE A 151 -17.65 -24.77 6.75
C ILE A 151 -16.83 -26.02 7.14
N GLY A 152 -17.43 -27.21 7.10
CA GLY A 152 -16.74 -28.47 7.37
C GLY A 152 -15.66 -28.75 6.33
N GLY A 153 -15.96 -28.50 5.06
CA GLY A 153 -15.03 -28.63 3.93
C GLY A 153 -13.79 -27.73 4.01
N LEU A 154 -13.87 -26.59 4.72
CA LEU A 154 -12.70 -25.73 4.92
C LEU A 154 -11.59 -26.42 5.73
N TYR A 155 -11.95 -27.24 6.70
CA TYR A 155 -10.97 -27.96 7.53
C TYR A 155 -10.44 -29.22 6.85
N GLN A 156 -11.16 -29.75 5.87
CA GLN A 156 -10.82 -30.97 5.17
C GLN A 156 -9.95 -30.73 3.92
N THR A 157 -9.92 -29.49 3.42
CA THR A 157 -9.20 -29.13 2.21
C THR A 157 -7.96 -28.30 2.52
N ARG A 158 -6.87 -28.54 1.77
CA ARG A 158 -5.63 -27.75 1.88
C ARG A 158 -5.89 -26.25 1.69
N ASP A 159 -6.66 -25.89 0.67
CA ASP A 159 -6.94 -24.48 0.36
C ASP A 159 -7.82 -23.82 1.43
N GLY A 160 -8.76 -24.57 2.02
CA GLY A 160 -9.54 -24.10 3.16
C GLY A 160 -8.68 -23.87 4.41
N MET A 161 -7.80 -24.81 4.75
CA MET A 161 -6.85 -24.65 5.87
C MET A 161 -5.92 -23.45 5.68
N LEU A 162 -5.40 -23.25 4.47
CA LEU A 162 -4.57 -22.08 4.14
C LEU A 162 -5.38 -20.78 4.24
N ALA A 163 -6.63 -20.76 3.79
CA ALA A 163 -7.51 -19.59 3.95
C ALA A 163 -7.77 -19.26 5.44
N LEU A 164 -8.06 -20.27 6.27
CA LEU A 164 -8.22 -20.11 7.71
C LEU A 164 -6.93 -19.61 8.39
N LEU A 165 -5.77 -20.12 7.98
CA LEU A 165 -4.47 -19.64 8.47
C LEU A 165 -4.29 -18.14 8.18
N VAL A 166 -4.60 -17.69 6.96
CA VAL A 166 -4.51 -16.28 6.58
C VAL A 166 -5.46 -15.41 7.41
N VAL A 167 -6.71 -15.85 7.62
CA VAL A 167 -7.69 -15.15 8.47
C VAL A 167 -7.13 -14.96 9.88
N ASN A 168 -6.68 -16.04 10.52
CA ASN A 168 -6.12 -16.00 11.87
C ASN A 168 -4.85 -15.16 11.94
N ALA A 169 -3.99 -15.24 10.93
CA ALA A 169 -2.76 -14.45 10.87
C ALA A 169 -3.05 -12.94 10.85
N PHE A 170 -4.10 -12.48 10.15
CA PHE A 170 -4.48 -11.05 10.21
C PHE A 170 -5.04 -10.62 11.56
N VAL A 171 -5.77 -11.48 12.27
CA VAL A 171 -6.20 -11.20 13.66
C VAL A 171 -4.97 -11.02 14.54
N VAL A 172 -4.04 -11.97 14.51
CA VAL A 172 -2.79 -11.90 15.29
C VAL A 172 -1.97 -10.68 14.88
N ALA A 173 -1.88 -10.36 13.59
CA ALA A 173 -1.21 -9.15 13.12
C ALA A 173 -1.84 -7.87 13.68
N GLY A 174 -3.17 -7.79 13.76
CA GLY A 174 -3.89 -6.67 14.36
C GLY A 174 -3.61 -6.54 15.86
N LEU A 175 -3.66 -7.65 16.60
CA LEU A 175 -3.33 -7.68 18.04
C LEU A 175 -1.88 -7.27 18.28
N CYS A 176 -0.93 -7.79 17.49
CA CYS A 176 0.46 -7.38 17.54
C CYS A 176 0.62 -5.87 17.23
N ALA A 177 -0.15 -5.32 16.28
CA ALA A 177 -0.13 -3.89 15.92
C ALA A 177 -0.51 -3.00 17.10
N LEU A 178 -1.50 -3.44 17.88
CA LEU A 178 -2.04 -2.72 19.04
C LEU A 178 -1.24 -2.99 20.32
N SER A 179 -0.32 -3.94 20.30
CA SER A 179 0.52 -4.30 21.44
C SER A 179 1.69 -3.33 21.64
N ARG A 180 2.36 -3.46 22.80
CA ARG A 180 3.63 -2.75 23.07
C ARG A 180 4.81 -3.23 22.21
N ARG A 181 4.66 -4.32 21.45
CA ARG A 181 5.74 -4.94 20.64
C ARG A 181 5.29 -5.14 19.18
N PRO A 182 5.04 -4.07 18.41
CA PRO A 182 4.56 -4.18 17.03
C PRO A 182 5.51 -4.95 16.11
N ALA A 183 6.80 -5.03 16.43
CA ALA A 183 7.77 -5.84 15.68
C ALA A 183 7.42 -7.33 15.58
N THR A 184 6.59 -7.86 16.50
CA THR A 184 6.13 -9.26 16.48
C THR A 184 5.20 -9.57 15.31
N GLN A 185 4.63 -8.55 14.66
CA GLN A 185 3.84 -8.70 13.43
C GLN A 185 4.59 -9.38 12.28
N VAL A 186 5.93 -9.47 12.33
CA VAL A 186 6.72 -10.17 11.30
C VAL A 186 6.27 -11.62 11.12
N TRP A 187 5.90 -12.31 12.21
CA TRP A 187 5.50 -13.71 12.20
C TRP A 187 4.16 -13.95 11.50
N PRO A 188 3.05 -13.27 11.90
CA PRO A 188 1.78 -13.45 11.19
C PRO A 188 1.87 -12.98 9.73
N LEU A 189 2.61 -11.90 9.42
CA LEU A 189 2.78 -11.46 8.02
C LEU A 189 3.56 -12.49 7.18
N ALA A 190 4.58 -13.13 7.76
CA ALA A 190 5.28 -14.23 7.11
C ALA A 190 4.35 -15.43 6.88
N ALA A 191 3.50 -15.77 7.85
CA ALA A 191 2.50 -16.83 7.70
C ALA A 191 1.53 -16.54 6.54
N VAL A 192 1.04 -15.30 6.41
CA VAL A 192 0.20 -14.89 5.25
C VAL A 192 0.95 -15.07 3.93
N ALA A 193 2.21 -14.62 3.86
CA ALA A 193 3.00 -14.72 2.63
C ALA A 193 3.26 -16.18 2.23
N VAL A 194 3.58 -17.05 3.20
CA VAL A 194 3.77 -18.50 2.97
C VAL A 194 2.46 -19.14 2.53
N ALA A 195 1.36 -18.85 3.22
CA ALA A 195 0.06 -19.43 2.88
C ALA A 195 -0.39 -19.07 1.47
N GLU A 196 -0.26 -17.79 1.08
CA GLU A 196 -0.60 -17.34 -0.27
C GLU A 196 0.36 -17.89 -1.34
N ALA A 197 1.64 -18.06 -1.02
CA ALA A 197 2.60 -18.68 -1.92
C ALA A 197 2.28 -20.16 -2.20
N LEU A 198 1.92 -20.91 -1.15
CA LEU A 198 1.48 -22.30 -1.25
C LEU A 198 0.13 -22.42 -1.98
N ARG A 199 -0.78 -21.47 -1.78
CA ARG A 199 -2.09 -21.45 -2.44
C ARG A 199 -1.99 -21.10 -3.94
N ALA A 200 -0.98 -20.33 -4.35
CA ALA A 200 -0.75 -19.99 -5.75
C ALA A 200 -0.23 -21.16 -6.60
N HIS A 201 0.25 -22.24 -5.96
CA HIS A 201 0.84 -23.40 -6.61
C HIS A 201 0.27 -24.70 -6.01
N PRO A 202 -0.86 -25.19 -6.55
CA PRO A 202 -1.47 -26.45 -6.12
C PRO A 202 -0.49 -27.62 -6.29
N ALA A 203 -0.65 -28.67 -5.46
CA ALA A 203 0.22 -29.85 -5.51
C ALA A 203 0.17 -30.62 -6.84
N THR A 204 -0.84 -30.34 -7.67
CA THR A 204 -1.02 -30.91 -9.01
C THR A 204 -0.23 -30.18 -10.10
N GLU A 205 0.37 -29.02 -9.82
CA GLU A 205 1.25 -28.30 -10.76
C GLU A 205 2.63 -28.96 -10.83
N ASP A 206 3.29 -28.92 -11.98
CA ASP A 206 4.69 -29.33 -12.13
C ASP A 206 5.62 -28.47 -11.25
N SER A 207 6.42 -29.11 -10.41
CA SER A 207 7.38 -28.45 -9.51
C SER A 207 6.75 -27.37 -8.59
N PRO A 208 5.74 -27.72 -7.78
CA PRO A 208 4.93 -26.74 -7.06
C PRO A 208 5.72 -26.04 -5.94
N LEU A 209 6.74 -26.70 -5.39
CA LEU A 209 7.62 -26.12 -4.38
C LEU A 209 8.49 -25.00 -4.94
N ILE A 210 9.00 -25.15 -6.18
CA ILE A 210 9.77 -24.10 -6.85
C ILE A 210 8.88 -22.90 -7.15
N GLY A 211 7.65 -23.15 -7.65
CA GLY A 211 6.66 -22.10 -7.85
C GLY A 211 6.32 -21.34 -6.57
N SER A 212 6.06 -22.08 -5.48
CA SER A 212 5.78 -21.51 -4.16
C SER A 212 6.95 -20.68 -3.64
N GLY A 213 8.18 -21.19 -3.74
CA GLY A 213 9.38 -20.47 -3.33
C GLY A 213 9.57 -19.15 -4.10
N LEU A 214 9.41 -19.19 -5.43
CA LEU A 214 9.49 -17.99 -6.27
C LEU A 214 8.40 -16.98 -5.90
N THR A 215 7.17 -17.43 -5.69
CA THR A 215 6.05 -16.56 -5.29
C THR A 215 6.27 -15.95 -3.91
N LEU A 216 6.76 -16.72 -2.94
CA LEU A 216 7.06 -16.23 -1.60
C LEU A 216 8.10 -15.11 -1.63
N VAL A 217 9.22 -15.34 -2.35
CA VAL A 217 10.26 -14.32 -2.51
C VAL A 217 9.70 -13.09 -3.25
N HIS A 218 8.98 -13.30 -4.35
CA HIS A 218 8.42 -12.22 -5.15
C HIS A 218 7.47 -11.33 -4.34
N VAL A 219 6.50 -11.93 -3.65
CA VAL A 219 5.49 -11.20 -2.86
C VAL A 219 6.13 -10.52 -1.66
N THR A 220 7.08 -11.17 -0.98
CA THR A 220 7.80 -10.57 0.14
C THR A 220 8.60 -9.34 -0.31
N CYS A 221 9.38 -9.48 -1.39
CA CYS A 221 10.14 -8.35 -1.93
C CYS A 221 9.23 -7.22 -2.41
N ALA A 222 8.12 -7.56 -3.09
CA ALA A 222 7.14 -6.58 -3.55
C ALA A 222 6.47 -5.84 -2.38
N ALA A 223 6.09 -6.55 -1.31
CA ALA A 223 5.50 -5.95 -0.13
C ALA A 223 6.45 -4.99 0.58
N LEU A 224 7.72 -5.37 0.75
CA LEU A 224 8.75 -4.52 1.34
C LEU A 224 9.07 -3.30 0.45
N TRP A 225 9.05 -3.48 -0.87
CA TRP A 225 9.32 -2.41 -1.82
C TRP A 225 8.16 -1.40 -1.88
N VAL A 226 6.93 -1.85 -2.15
CA VAL A 226 5.76 -0.96 -2.21
C VAL A 226 5.47 -0.34 -0.85
N GLY A 227 5.37 -1.17 0.19
CA GLY A 227 5.07 -0.74 1.54
C GLY A 227 6.13 0.16 2.13
N GLY A 228 7.41 -0.20 1.92
CA GLY A 228 8.55 0.58 2.40
C GLY A 228 8.54 1.99 1.82
N LEU A 229 8.36 2.12 0.49
CA LEU A 229 8.28 3.44 -0.14
C LEU A 229 7.09 4.25 0.42
N LEU A 230 5.91 3.64 0.53
CA LEU A 230 4.73 4.32 1.09
C LEU A 230 5.03 4.89 2.48
N HIS A 231 5.61 4.09 3.38
CA HIS A 231 5.87 4.53 4.75
C HIS A 231 7.01 5.56 4.80
N VAL A 232 8.10 5.37 4.04
CA VAL A 232 9.19 6.36 3.92
C VAL A 232 8.66 7.70 3.43
N LEU A 233 7.80 7.73 2.40
CA LEU A 233 7.17 8.97 1.92
C LEU A 233 6.27 9.63 2.97
N ARG A 234 5.67 8.87 3.89
CA ARG A 234 4.92 9.43 5.02
C ARG A 234 5.86 10.05 6.05
N MET A 235 6.99 9.40 6.34
CA MET A 235 8.04 9.94 7.22
C MET A 235 8.62 11.23 6.65
N LEU A 236 9.02 11.26 5.37
CA LEU A 236 9.55 12.46 4.72
C LEU A 236 8.56 13.63 4.77
N ARG A 237 7.26 13.36 4.58
CA ARG A 237 6.23 14.40 4.70
C ARG A 237 6.11 14.93 6.12
N ARG A 238 6.23 14.07 7.14
CA ARG A 238 6.13 14.46 8.55
C ARG A 238 7.37 15.21 9.04
N TRP A 239 8.55 14.78 8.60
CA TRP A 239 9.84 15.32 9.02
C TRP A 239 10.34 16.48 8.15
N ARG A 240 9.60 16.87 7.11
CA ARG A 240 10.01 17.93 6.17
C ARG A 240 10.41 19.24 6.86
N ALA A 241 9.74 19.62 7.94
CA ALA A 241 10.00 20.88 8.64
C ALA A 241 10.96 20.73 9.83
N THR A 242 10.98 19.56 10.47
CA THR A 242 11.68 19.35 11.75
C THR A 242 13.01 18.62 11.60
N ALA A 243 13.10 17.65 10.69
CA ALA A 243 14.26 16.78 10.50
C ALA A 243 14.44 16.39 9.01
N PRO A 244 14.64 17.38 8.11
CA PRO A 244 14.71 17.13 6.68
C PRO A 244 15.90 16.25 6.26
N GLY A 245 17.06 16.40 6.94
CA GLY A 245 18.28 15.65 6.62
C GLY A 245 18.14 14.16 6.92
N GLU A 246 17.54 13.83 8.05
CA GLU A 246 17.24 12.49 8.52
C GLU A 246 16.23 11.82 7.59
N GLY A 247 15.21 12.56 7.15
CA GLY A 247 14.27 12.10 6.13
C GLY A 247 14.97 11.70 4.83
N ILE A 248 15.86 12.54 4.30
CA ILE A 248 16.66 12.23 3.10
C ILE A 248 17.57 11.02 3.33
N ALA A 249 18.19 10.91 4.51
CA ALA A 249 19.04 9.78 4.86
C ALA A 249 18.26 8.44 4.86
N VAL A 250 17.06 8.42 5.46
CA VAL A 250 16.17 7.24 5.42
C VAL A 250 15.78 6.90 3.99
N LEU A 251 15.42 7.91 3.18
CA LEU A 251 15.11 7.70 1.76
C LEU A 251 16.32 7.11 1.01
N GLY A 252 17.53 7.58 1.27
CA GLY A 252 18.76 7.08 0.67
C GLY A 252 19.03 5.62 1.02
N LEU A 253 18.86 5.24 2.31
CA LEU A 253 18.96 3.84 2.75
C LEU A 253 17.90 2.97 2.08
N TYR A 254 16.64 3.41 2.09
CA TYR A 254 15.55 2.73 1.41
C TYR A 254 15.87 2.54 -0.08
N ALA A 255 16.34 3.59 -0.76
CA ALA A 255 16.61 3.58 -2.18
C ALA A 255 17.69 2.57 -2.61
N ARG A 256 18.64 2.24 -1.72
CA ARG A 256 19.65 1.19 -1.91
C ARG A 256 19.03 -0.19 -1.78
N VAL A 257 18.29 -0.45 -0.70
CA VAL A 257 17.62 -1.74 -0.48
C VAL A 257 16.55 -1.99 -1.54
N ALA A 258 15.81 -0.95 -1.94
CA ALA A 258 14.80 -0.99 -2.98
C ALA A 258 15.35 -1.45 -4.34
N ALA A 259 16.62 -1.14 -4.66
CA ALA A 259 17.24 -1.62 -5.88
C ALA A 259 17.46 -3.14 -5.84
N LEU A 260 17.91 -3.68 -4.69
CA LEU A 260 18.04 -5.12 -4.48
C LEU A 260 16.68 -5.83 -4.51
N LEU A 261 15.68 -5.27 -3.82
CA LEU A 261 14.32 -5.80 -3.83
C LEU A 261 13.75 -5.83 -5.26
N PHE A 262 13.95 -4.76 -6.03
CA PHE A 262 13.51 -4.68 -7.42
C PHE A 262 14.21 -5.71 -8.32
N ALA A 263 15.53 -5.92 -8.14
CA ALA A 263 16.26 -6.96 -8.85
C ALA A 263 15.69 -8.36 -8.53
N ALA A 264 15.45 -8.66 -7.25
CA ALA A 264 14.85 -9.94 -6.83
C ALA A 264 13.43 -10.14 -7.40
N ILE A 265 12.59 -9.10 -7.39
CA ILE A 265 11.25 -9.12 -8.03
C ILE A 265 11.35 -9.40 -9.52
N THR A 266 12.33 -8.79 -10.20
CA THR A 266 12.55 -8.97 -11.64
C THR A 266 12.99 -10.40 -11.96
N VAL A 267 13.99 -10.91 -11.24
CA VAL A 267 14.50 -12.29 -11.42
C VAL A 267 13.38 -13.30 -11.14
N THR A 268 12.71 -13.20 -9.99
CA THR A 268 11.61 -14.11 -9.63
C THR A 268 10.43 -14.03 -10.61
N GLY A 269 10.15 -12.83 -11.14
CA GLY A 269 9.15 -12.61 -12.19
C GLY A 269 9.53 -13.29 -13.50
N VAL A 270 10.76 -13.10 -13.98
CA VAL A 270 11.28 -13.75 -15.20
C VAL A 270 11.28 -15.27 -15.05
N CYS A 271 11.81 -15.80 -13.94
CA CYS A 271 11.78 -17.24 -13.67
C CYS A 271 10.35 -17.79 -13.63
N SER A 272 9.40 -17.04 -13.05
CA SER A 272 7.99 -17.46 -13.00
C SER A 272 7.32 -17.41 -14.37
N THR A 273 7.64 -16.42 -15.20
CA THR A 273 7.15 -16.33 -16.58
C THR A 273 7.68 -17.47 -17.41
N LEU A 274 9.00 -17.71 -17.42
CA LEU A 274 9.62 -18.80 -18.18
C LEU A 274 9.13 -20.18 -17.71
N ARG A 275 8.83 -20.32 -16.40
CA ARG A 275 8.21 -21.54 -15.89
C ARG A 275 6.81 -21.73 -16.43
N ARG A 276 6.00 -20.68 -16.56
CA ARG A 276 4.58 -20.76 -17.01
C ARG A 276 4.41 -20.72 -18.54
N MET A 277 5.33 -20.08 -19.25
CA MET A 277 5.32 -19.87 -20.69
C MET A 277 6.70 -20.27 -21.24
N PRO A 278 6.82 -21.39 -21.98
CA PRO A 278 8.08 -21.79 -22.61
C PRO A 278 8.60 -20.71 -23.57
N ALA A 279 9.91 -20.45 -23.59
CA ALA A 279 10.51 -19.33 -24.34
C ALA A 279 10.11 -19.26 -25.83
N GLY A 280 9.86 -20.40 -26.47
CA GLY A 280 9.42 -20.48 -27.86
C GLY A 280 7.99 -19.98 -28.12
N SER A 281 7.11 -19.99 -27.12
CA SER A 281 5.70 -19.54 -27.23
C SER A 281 5.41 -18.27 -26.44
N VAL A 282 6.38 -17.73 -25.69
CA VAL A 282 6.20 -16.53 -24.83
C VAL A 282 5.60 -15.36 -25.61
N LEU A 283 6.13 -15.04 -26.80
CA LEU A 283 5.70 -13.85 -27.53
C LEU A 283 4.23 -13.97 -28.01
N GLU A 284 3.86 -15.15 -28.48
CA GLU A 284 2.49 -15.46 -28.88
C GLU A 284 1.57 -15.40 -27.64
N GLN A 285 1.88 -16.17 -26.60
CA GLN A 285 1.05 -16.25 -25.39
C GLN A 285 0.91 -14.90 -24.67
N LEU A 286 1.93 -14.03 -24.72
CA LEU A 286 1.87 -12.67 -24.17
C LEU A 286 0.81 -11.78 -24.82
N THR A 287 0.49 -12.02 -26.10
CA THR A 287 -0.44 -11.18 -26.86
C THR A 287 -1.81 -11.83 -27.05
N THR A 288 -1.88 -13.17 -27.04
CA THR A 288 -3.10 -13.93 -27.32
C THR A 288 -3.86 -14.35 -26.06
N THR A 289 -3.20 -14.52 -24.91
CA THR A 289 -3.83 -14.98 -23.65
C THR A 289 -4.17 -13.83 -22.70
N ALA A 290 -5.20 -13.99 -21.87
CA ALA A 290 -5.57 -13.00 -20.85
C ALA A 290 -4.45 -12.78 -19.83
N TYR A 291 -3.83 -13.88 -19.40
CA TYR A 291 -2.70 -13.86 -18.49
C TYR A 291 -1.52 -13.10 -19.11
N GLY A 292 -1.19 -13.39 -20.37
CA GLY A 292 -0.09 -12.77 -21.09
C GLY A 292 -0.26 -11.26 -21.25
N ARG A 293 -1.44 -10.82 -21.69
CA ARG A 293 -1.73 -9.38 -21.85
C ARG A 293 -1.65 -8.61 -20.53
N THR A 294 -2.16 -9.22 -19.46
CA THR A 294 -2.11 -8.63 -18.11
C THR A 294 -0.69 -8.60 -17.57
N LEU A 295 0.12 -9.64 -17.86
CA LEU A 295 1.53 -9.69 -17.50
C LEU A 295 2.31 -8.60 -18.24
N LEU A 296 2.06 -8.41 -19.54
CA LEU A 296 2.67 -7.35 -20.33
C LEU A 296 2.33 -5.96 -19.77
N ALA A 297 1.05 -5.72 -19.44
CA ALA A 297 0.62 -4.47 -18.79
C ALA A 297 1.35 -4.24 -17.45
N LYS A 298 1.50 -5.29 -16.62
CA LYS A 298 2.29 -5.22 -15.38
C LYS A 298 3.75 -4.88 -15.65
N VAL A 299 4.40 -5.51 -16.63
CA VAL A 299 5.80 -5.22 -16.97
C VAL A 299 5.98 -3.78 -17.45
N LEU A 300 5.13 -3.29 -18.36
CA LEU A 300 5.18 -1.92 -18.85
C LEU A 300 5.02 -0.90 -17.72
N LEU A 301 4.09 -1.16 -16.79
CA LEU A 301 3.90 -0.31 -15.61
C LEU A 301 5.15 -0.28 -14.71
N VAL A 302 5.74 -1.46 -14.46
CA VAL A 302 6.95 -1.58 -13.64
C VAL A 302 8.13 -0.83 -14.29
N VAL A 303 8.27 -0.92 -15.62
CA VAL A 303 9.28 -0.16 -16.37
C VAL A 303 9.04 1.36 -16.25
N ALA A 304 7.80 1.82 -16.37
CA ALA A 304 7.46 3.23 -16.18
C ALA A 304 7.83 3.72 -14.77
N VAL A 305 7.54 2.94 -13.73
CA VAL A 305 7.93 3.26 -12.34
C VAL A 305 9.45 3.31 -12.19
N ALA A 306 10.18 2.34 -12.75
CA ALA A 306 11.64 2.34 -12.71
C ALA A 306 12.24 3.57 -13.40
N ALA A 307 11.70 3.97 -14.56
CA ALA A 307 12.11 5.17 -15.28
C ALA A 307 11.83 6.44 -14.47
N LEU A 308 10.64 6.57 -13.88
CA LEU A 308 10.31 7.71 -13.00
C LEU A 308 11.24 7.78 -11.79
N ALA A 309 11.51 6.66 -11.14
CA ALA A 309 12.43 6.58 -10.00
C ALA A 309 13.86 6.98 -10.41
N LEU A 310 14.32 6.56 -11.59
CA LEU A 310 15.65 6.95 -12.11
C LEU A 310 15.70 8.44 -12.43
N CYS A 311 14.67 8.99 -13.07
CA CYS A 311 14.53 10.42 -13.36
C CYS A 311 14.53 11.25 -12.07
N ALA A 312 13.78 10.84 -11.04
CA ALA A 312 13.76 11.49 -9.73
C ALA A 312 15.15 11.47 -9.08
N ARG A 313 15.85 10.32 -9.10
CA ARG A 313 17.23 10.21 -8.59
C ARG A 313 18.23 11.10 -9.32
N ARG A 314 18.13 11.18 -10.65
CA ARG A 314 18.97 12.07 -11.47
C ARG A 314 18.71 13.54 -11.14
N ARG A 315 17.46 13.94 -10.89
CA ARG A 315 17.10 15.29 -10.46
C ARG A 315 17.65 15.61 -9.08
N LEU A 316 17.52 14.70 -8.12
CA LEU A 316 18.06 14.89 -6.76
C LEU A 316 19.58 15.05 -6.74
N ARG A 317 20.29 14.29 -7.58
CA ARG A 317 21.76 14.39 -7.71
C ARG A 317 22.24 15.71 -8.32
N ARG A 318 21.37 16.44 -9.04
CA ARG A 318 21.72 17.68 -9.74
C ARG A 318 21.20 18.93 -9.02
N SER A 319 20.40 18.79 -7.97
CA SER A 319 19.83 19.92 -7.24
C SER A 319 20.73 20.37 -6.10
N SER A 320 20.98 21.67 -6.02
CA SER A 320 21.67 22.30 -4.89
C SER A 320 20.83 22.33 -3.61
N ASP A 321 19.51 22.22 -3.73
CA ASP A 321 18.57 22.03 -2.62
C ASP A 321 17.77 20.72 -2.80
N PRO A 322 18.13 19.64 -2.09
CA PRO A 322 17.45 18.35 -2.17
C PRO A 322 16.00 18.37 -1.69
N LEU A 323 15.59 19.34 -0.84
CA LEU A 323 14.27 19.36 -0.21
C LEU A 323 13.19 19.94 -1.12
N THR A 324 13.53 20.93 -1.94
CA THR A 324 12.65 21.47 -2.99
C THR A 324 12.61 20.56 -4.22
N ALA A 325 13.70 19.85 -4.52
CA ALA A 325 13.72 18.82 -5.56
C ALA A 325 12.86 17.59 -5.23
N TYR A 326 12.61 17.33 -3.95
CA TYR A 326 11.76 16.23 -3.49
C TYR A 326 10.33 16.69 -3.19
N SER A 327 9.57 16.92 -4.26
CA SER A 327 8.12 16.85 -4.20
C SER A 327 7.72 15.37 -4.17
N PRO A 328 7.09 14.84 -3.10
CA PRO A 328 6.56 13.49 -3.10
C PRO A 328 5.50 13.44 -4.18
N ALA A 329 5.86 12.89 -5.33
CA ALA A 329 4.95 12.78 -6.45
C ALA A 329 3.84 11.83 -6.01
N ARG A 330 2.64 12.36 -5.78
CA ARG A 330 1.42 11.55 -5.54
C ARG A 330 1.29 10.43 -6.59
N ALA A 331 1.82 10.69 -7.80
CA ALA A 331 2.01 9.72 -8.85
C ALA A 331 2.74 8.44 -8.40
N GLU A 332 3.83 8.51 -7.64
CA GLU A 332 4.58 7.32 -7.20
C GLU A 332 3.72 6.37 -6.37
N VAL A 333 2.96 6.89 -5.40
CA VAL A 333 2.06 6.08 -4.57
C VAL A 333 0.92 5.49 -5.41
N VAL A 334 0.38 6.27 -6.34
CA VAL A 334 -0.67 5.81 -7.27
C VAL A 334 -0.14 4.68 -8.16
N PHE A 335 1.04 4.85 -8.77
CA PHE A 335 1.66 3.84 -9.62
C PHE A 335 1.95 2.54 -8.86
N LEU A 336 2.46 2.63 -7.63
CA LEU A 336 2.68 1.44 -6.80
C LEU A 336 1.37 0.73 -6.44
N GLY A 337 0.32 1.50 -6.12
CA GLY A 337 -1.02 0.97 -5.91
C GLY A 337 -1.54 0.23 -7.15
N THR A 338 -1.34 0.80 -8.34
CA THR A 338 -1.68 0.17 -9.63
C THR A 338 -0.90 -1.14 -9.85
N VAL A 339 0.39 -1.19 -9.50
CA VAL A 339 1.21 -2.43 -9.60
C VAL A 339 0.67 -3.53 -8.71
N VAL A 340 0.27 -3.21 -7.46
CA VAL A 340 -0.33 -4.17 -6.53
C VAL A 340 -1.69 -4.65 -7.07
N ALA A 341 -2.53 -3.73 -7.54
CA ALA A 341 -3.83 -4.05 -8.12
C ALA A 341 -3.73 -4.97 -9.35
N LEU A 342 -2.82 -4.68 -10.29
CA LEU A 342 -2.56 -5.56 -11.44
C LEU A 342 -2.01 -6.92 -11.03
N SER A 343 -1.14 -6.96 -10.00
CA SER A 343 -0.60 -8.23 -9.49
C SER A 343 -1.68 -9.11 -8.87
N ALA A 344 -2.64 -8.49 -8.17
CA ALA A 344 -3.81 -9.21 -7.66
C ALA A 344 -4.74 -9.68 -8.79
N ALA A 345 -4.98 -8.87 -9.82
CA ALA A 345 -5.77 -9.29 -10.98
C ALA A 345 -5.16 -10.50 -11.69
N LEU A 346 -3.82 -10.54 -11.85
CA LEU A 346 -3.11 -11.70 -12.42
C LEU A 346 -3.36 -13.00 -11.65
N THR A 347 -3.51 -12.93 -10.33
CA THR A 347 -3.75 -14.13 -9.50
C THR A 347 -5.17 -14.69 -9.62
N ALA A 348 -6.08 -13.96 -10.26
CA ALA A 348 -7.46 -14.40 -10.52
C ALA A 348 -7.67 -14.87 -11.97
N LEU A 349 -6.68 -14.67 -12.86
CA LEU A 349 -6.77 -15.06 -14.27
C LEU A 349 -6.34 -16.52 -14.49
N PRO A 350 -6.92 -17.21 -15.48
CA PRO A 350 -6.51 -18.55 -15.85
C PRO A 350 -5.04 -18.56 -16.29
N VAL A 351 -4.31 -19.61 -15.92
CA VAL A 351 -2.91 -19.79 -16.35
C VAL A 351 -2.85 -20.19 -17.83
N PRO A 352 -1.78 -19.78 -18.56
CA PRO A 352 -1.63 -20.14 -19.97
C PRO A 352 -1.54 -21.65 -20.16
N ILE A 353 -2.19 -22.16 -21.21
CA ILE A 353 -2.15 -23.58 -21.57
C ILE A 353 -0.79 -23.87 -22.25
N ARG A 354 -0.13 -24.94 -21.79
CA ARG A 354 1.04 -25.50 -22.51
C ARG A 354 0.49 -26.39 -23.61
N TRP A 355 0.77 -26.04 -24.86
CA TRP A 355 0.63 -26.94 -25.99
C TRP A 355 1.87 -27.81 -26.09
#